data_AF-J3N873-F1
#
_entry.id   AF-J3N873-F1
#
_cell.length_a   1.000
_cell.length_b   1.000
_cell.length_c   1.000
_cell.angle_alpha   90.00
_cell.angle_beta   90.00
_cell.angle_gamma   90.00
#
_symmetry.space_group_name_H-M   'P 1'
#
loop_
_entity.id
_entity.type
_entity.pdbx_description
1 polymer ?
#
loop_
_entity_poly.entity_id
_entity_poly.type
_entity_poly.pdbx_seq_one_letter_code
_entity_poly.pdbx_strand_id
1 'polypeptide(L)'
;MQQPLVAEIVGSAVVGEAVSRICSYLIGRAAADEAVGDAEQNEERMEVALLRIQAAVEEAGSWHITNRPVVRWRDRLKRAAGEGECVLREHRQRRRRVADDDDAHRHRLWLPRCVARAAGRKLFAAVGGGDGQRLSGGTVLRFERLADGVGDFVRLVESGGRAKRFVPFHPVAASLLPPR
;
A
#
# COMPACT_ATOMS: atom_id res chain seq x y z
N MET A 1 27.62 -73.75 0.20
CA MET A 1 28.29 -72.53 0.70
C MET A 1 27.55 -71.31 0.16
N GLN A 2 27.37 -70.33 1.04
CA GLN A 2 26.37 -69.27 1.00
C GLN A 2 26.61 -68.21 -0.10
N GLN A 3 25.52 -67.72 -0.69
CA GLN A 3 25.39 -66.32 -1.11
C GLN A 3 24.46 -65.62 -0.10
N PRO A 4 24.75 -64.36 0.28
CA PRO A 4 23.71 -63.38 0.58
C PRO A 4 23.94 -62.14 -0.30
N LEU A 5 23.09 -61.89 -1.30
CA LEU A 5 21.81 -61.19 -1.20
C LEU A 5 21.98 -59.75 -0.69
N VAL A 6 22.04 -58.85 -1.67
CA VAL A 6 21.61 -57.44 -1.67
C VAL A 6 21.73 -56.71 -0.32
N ALA A 7 22.79 -55.92 -0.19
CA ALA A 7 22.82 -54.83 0.77
C ALA A 7 21.60 -53.94 0.51
N GLU A 8 20.64 -54.10 1.42
CA GLU A 8 19.38 -53.40 1.53
C GLU A 8 19.62 -51.89 1.52
N ILE A 9 19.55 -51.28 0.34
CA ILE A 9 19.43 -49.82 0.18
C ILE A 9 17.98 -49.48 0.54
N VAL A 10 17.66 -49.51 1.84
CA VAL A 10 16.38 -49.06 2.36
C VAL A 10 16.68 -48.10 3.50
N GLY A 11 17.12 -46.89 3.14
CA GLY A 11 17.44 -45.86 4.12
C GLY A 11 17.58 -44.43 3.59
N SER A 12 17.20 -44.14 2.34
CA SER A 12 17.42 -42.81 1.74
C SER A 12 16.15 -42.11 1.21
N ALA A 13 15.03 -42.82 1.06
CA ALA A 13 13.83 -42.23 0.45
C ALA A 13 13.02 -41.30 1.40
N VAL A 14 13.12 -41.47 2.72
CA VAL A 14 12.26 -40.75 3.69
C VAL A 14 12.91 -39.46 4.22
N VAL A 15 14.25 -39.34 4.17
CA VAL A 15 14.96 -38.14 4.66
C VAL A 15 14.88 -36.99 3.64
N GLY A 16 14.91 -37.30 2.34
CA GLY A 16 14.86 -36.29 1.28
C GLY A 16 13.55 -35.51 1.23
N GLU A 17 12.42 -36.16 1.47
CA GLU A 17 11.10 -35.51 1.44
C GLU A 17 10.88 -34.60 2.67
N ALA A 18 11.33 -35.01 3.86
CA ALA A 18 11.22 -34.20 5.07
C ALA A 18 12.13 -32.96 5.00
N VAL A 19 13.38 -33.12 4.54
CA VAL A 19 14.31 -32.01 4.36
C VAL A 19 13.85 -31.09 3.23
N SER A 20 13.35 -31.63 2.11
CA SER A 20 12.77 -30.82 1.02
C SER A 20 11.59 -29.99 1.50
N ARG A 21 10.68 -30.56 2.30
CA ARG A 21 9.56 -29.82 2.91
C ARG A 21 10.03 -28.72 3.86
N ILE A 22 11.05 -28.97 4.68
CA ILE A 22 11.63 -27.97 5.59
C ILE A 22 12.32 -26.86 4.78
N CYS A 23 13.11 -27.20 3.76
CA CYS A 23 13.74 -26.24 2.86
C CYS A 23 12.69 -25.40 2.13
N SER A 24 11.65 -26.01 1.56
CA SER A 24 10.54 -25.28 0.92
C SER A 24 9.80 -24.37 1.90
N TYR A 25 9.62 -24.81 3.14
CA TYR A 25 9.00 -24.00 4.19
C TYR A 25 9.87 -22.80 4.58
N LEU A 26 11.19 -22.98 4.73
CA LEU A 26 12.12 -21.91 5.05
C LEU A 26 12.31 -20.92 3.88
N ILE A 27 12.39 -21.42 2.65
CA ILE A 27 12.44 -20.59 1.43
C ILE A 27 11.14 -19.80 1.28
N GLY A 28 9.99 -20.44 1.50
CA GLY A 28 8.69 -19.77 1.50
C GLY A 28 8.58 -18.70 2.58
N ARG A 29 9.14 -18.95 3.77
CA ARG A 29 9.18 -17.99 4.87
C ARG A 29 10.09 -16.80 4.57
N ALA A 30 11.28 -17.03 4.03
CA ALA A 30 12.19 -15.96 3.62
C ALA A 30 11.58 -15.11 2.50
N ALA A 31 10.98 -15.74 1.49
CA ALA A 31 10.28 -15.04 0.42
C ALA A 31 9.08 -14.22 0.93
N ALA A 32 8.37 -14.70 1.95
CA ALA A 32 7.29 -13.95 2.58
C ALA A 32 7.82 -12.75 3.39
N ASP A 33 8.94 -12.89 4.10
CA ASP A 33 9.57 -11.81 4.88
C ASP A 33 10.08 -10.68 3.97
N GLU A 34 10.77 -11.03 2.88
CA GLU A 34 11.18 -10.09 1.82
C GLU A 34 9.98 -9.43 1.14
N ALA A 35 8.88 -10.18 0.97
CA ALA A 35 7.65 -9.66 0.41
C ALA A 35 6.96 -8.66 1.34
N VAL A 36 7.00 -8.86 2.65
CA VAL A 36 6.48 -7.90 3.63
C VAL A 36 7.32 -6.62 3.63
N GLY A 37 8.65 -6.74 3.58
CA GLY A 37 9.58 -5.60 3.53
C GLY A 37 9.36 -4.69 2.31
N ASP A 38 9.26 -5.25 1.09
CA ASP A 38 9.01 -4.42 -0.09
C ASP A 38 7.54 -3.93 -0.17
N ALA A 39 6.58 -4.57 0.53
CA ALA A 39 5.23 -4.02 0.67
C ALA A 39 5.18 -2.72 1.49
N GLU A 40 5.86 -2.69 2.64
CA GLU A 40 5.95 -1.49 3.48
C GLU A 40 6.71 -0.38 2.75
N GLN A 41 7.82 -0.73 2.09
CA GLN A 41 8.58 0.22 1.28
C GLN A 41 7.76 0.77 0.11
N ASN A 42 6.89 -0.03 -0.50
CA ASN A 42 5.98 0.39 -1.56
C ASN A 42 4.86 1.31 -1.05
N GLU A 43 4.34 1.08 0.16
CA GLU A 43 3.39 1.99 0.82
C GLU A 43 4.04 3.35 1.07
N GLU A 44 5.22 3.38 1.70
CA GLU A 44 5.96 4.62 1.98
C GLU A 44 6.29 5.40 0.70
N ARG A 45 6.80 4.75 -0.34
CA ARG A 45 7.10 5.38 -1.63
C ARG A 45 5.85 6.00 -2.26
N MET A 46 4.72 5.30 -2.19
CA MET A 46 3.46 5.82 -2.71
C MET A 46 2.94 7.00 -1.88
N GLU A 47 3.07 6.95 -0.54
CA GLU A 47 2.74 8.09 0.33
C GLU A 47 3.55 9.33 -0.02
N VAL A 48 4.87 9.19 -0.18
CA VAL A 48 5.77 10.29 -0.57
C VAL A 48 5.37 10.85 -1.93
N ALA A 49 5.08 9.98 -2.90
CA ALA A 49 4.65 10.41 -4.23
C ALA A 49 3.33 11.21 -4.17
N LEU A 50 2.35 10.74 -3.38
CA LEU A 50 1.06 11.43 -3.22
C LEU A 50 1.21 12.77 -2.50
N LEU A 51 2.06 12.84 -1.47
CA LEU A 51 2.34 14.08 -0.77
C LEU A 51 2.96 15.13 -1.72
N ARG A 52 3.89 14.72 -2.59
CA ARG A 52 4.46 15.61 -3.62
C ARG A 52 3.40 16.12 -4.60
N ILE A 53 2.50 15.24 -5.05
CA ILE A 53 1.40 15.60 -5.95
C ILE A 53 0.45 16.59 -5.28
N GLN A 54 0.03 16.31 -4.03
CA GLN A 54 -0.86 17.17 -3.26
C GLN A 54 -0.23 18.54 -3.01
N ALA A 55 1.03 18.59 -2.60
CA ALA A 55 1.75 19.84 -2.35
C ALA A 55 1.78 20.72 -3.62
N ALA A 56 2.07 20.13 -4.77
CA ALA A 56 2.08 20.87 -6.03
C ALA A 56 0.67 21.37 -6.43
N VAL A 57 -0.37 20.58 -6.18
CA VAL A 57 -1.76 20.96 -6.43
C VAL A 57 -2.19 22.12 -5.52
N GLU A 58 -1.82 22.07 -4.24
CA GLU A 58 -2.11 23.10 -3.24
C GLU A 58 -1.40 24.40 -3.60
N GLU A 59 -0.11 24.33 -3.92
CA GLU A 59 0.69 25.46 -4.39
C GLU A 59 0.03 26.10 -5.62
N ALA A 60 -0.33 25.30 -6.62
CA ALA A 60 -1.03 25.79 -7.81
C ALA A 60 -2.43 26.36 -7.53
N GLY A 61 -3.03 26.02 -6.39
CA GLY A 61 -4.26 26.63 -5.89
C GLY A 61 -4.12 28.12 -5.60
N SER A 62 -2.91 28.57 -5.24
CA SER A 62 -2.56 29.96 -4.94
C SER A 62 -2.33 30.82 -6.20
N TRP A 63 -2.35 30.24 -7.39
CA TRP A 63 -2.09 30.93 -8.66
C TRP A 63 -3.33 31.08 -9.54
N HIS A 64 -3.45 32.20 -10.24
CA HIS A 64 -4.42 32.40 -11.31
C HIS A 64 -3.82 31.92 -12.64
N ILE A 65 -4.05 30.65 -12.95
CA ILE A 65 -3.53 29.98 -14.15
C ILE A 65 -4.46 30.24 -15.34
N THR A 66 -3.95 30.94 -16.36
CA THR A 66 -4.68 31.21 -17.62
C THR A 66 -4.41 30.14 -18.68
N ASN A 67 -3.23 29.52 -18.64
CA ASN A 67 -2.80 28.51 -19.60
C ASN A 67 -3.63 27.22 -19.47
N ARG A 68 -4.46 26.93 -20.48
CA ARG A 68 -5.40 25.78 -20.49
C ARG A 68 -4.71 24.42 -20.33
N PRO A 69 -3.62 24.08 -21.05
CA PRO A 69 -2.81 22.90 -20.77
C PRO A 69 -2.40 22.73 -19.31
N VAL A 70 -1.93 23.79 -18.64
CA VAL A 70 -1.50 23.74 -17.24
C VAL A 70 -2.69 23.51 -16.31
N VAL A 71 -3.84 24.11 -16.60
CA VAL A 71 -5.10 23.81 -15.88
C VAL A 71 -5.46 22.32 -16.00
N ARG A 72 -5.43 21.75 -17.22
CA ARG A 72 -5.69 20.32 -17.43
C ARG A 72 -4.70 19.43 -16.69
N TRP A 73 -3.43 19.84 -16.60
CA TRP A 73 -2.42 19.12 -15.83
C TRP A 73 -2.75 19.13 -14.33
N ARG A 74 -3.06 20.30 -13.76
CA ARG A 74 -3.51 20.41 -12.36
C ARG A 74 -4.71 19.50 -12.08
N ASP A 75 -5.71 19.49 -12.95
CA ASP A 75 -6.92 18.67 -12.75
C ASP A 75 -6.63 17.16 -12.89
N ARG A 76 -5.60 16.78 -13.67
CA ARG A 76 -5.08 15.41 -13.70
C ARG A 76 -4.39 15.04 -12.38
N LEU A 77 -3.57 15.94 -11.83
CA LEU A 77 -2.89 15.74 -10.55
C LEU A 77 -3.88 15.64 -9.38
N LYS A 78 -4.93 16.48 -9.36
CA LYS A 78 -6.03 16.39 -8.38
C LYS A 78 -6.72 15.03 -8.39
N ARG A 79 -7.08 14.54 -9.58
CA ARG A 79 -7.69 13.21 -9.72
C ARG A 79 -6.74 12.11 -9.27
N ALA A 80 -5.47 12.19 -9.66
CA ALA A 80 -4.46 11.23 -9.21
C ALA A 80 -4.31 11.21 -7.69
N ALA A 81 -4.28 12.37 -7.03
CA ALA A 81 -4.22 12.43 -5.57
C ALA A 81 -5.40 11.70 -4.92
N GLY A 82 -6.63 11.97 -5.36
CA GLY A 82 -7.83 11.29 -4.85
C GLY A 82 -7.85 9.78 -5.15
N GLU A 83 -7.43 9.36 -6.34
CA GLU A 83 -7.26 7.95 -6.69
C GLU A 83 -6.26 7.26 -5.76
N GLY A 84 -5.09 7.86 -5.55
CA GLY A 84 -4.03 7.30 -4.72
C GLY A 84 -4.40 7.22 -3.25
N GLU A 85 -5.08 8.23 -2.71
CA GLU A 85 -5.64 8.19 -1.35
C GLU A 85 -6.64 7.03 -1.19
N CYS A 86 -7.51 6.81 -2.19
CA CYS A 86 -8.44 5.70 -2.15
C CYS A 86 -7.70 4.35 -2.14
N VAL A 87 -6.69 4.20 -2.99
CA VAL A 87 -5.84 3.00 -3.05
C VAL A 87 -5.16 2.72 -1.71
N LEU A 88 -4.53 3.73 -1.10
CA LEU A 88 -3.88 3.58 0.21
C LEU A 88 -4.89 3.25 1.29
N ARG A 89 -6.04 3.93 1.32
CA ARG A 89 -7.10 3.67 2.30
C ARG A 89 -7.60 2.23 2.21
N GLU A 90 -7.87 1.75 1.00
CA GLU A 90 -8.28 0.38 0.78
C GLU A 90 -7.21 -0.63 1.16
N HIS A 91 -5.94 -0.38 0.83
CA HIS A 91 -4.83 -1.24 1.21
C HIS A 91 -4.69 -1.35 2.73
N ARG A 92 -4.69 -0.21 3.45
CA ARG A 92 -4.65 -0.18 4.91
C ARG A 92 -5.87 -0.87 5.53
N GLN A 93 -7.06 -0.69 4.94
CA GLN A 93 -8.27 -1.38 5.41
C GLN A 93 -8.16 -2.89 5.22
N ARG A 94 -7.64 -3.36 4.08
CA ARG A 94 -7.40 -4.79 3.84
C ARG A 94 -6.39 -5.35 4.84
N ARG A 95 -5.28 -4.65 5.10
CA ARG A 95 -4.29 -5.03 6.10
C ARG A 95 -4.88 -5.16 7.51
N ARG A 96 -5.73 -4.19 7.93
CA ARG A 96 -6.40 -4.24 9.24
C ARG A 96 -7.34 -5.44 9.39
N ARG A 97 -8.14 -5.74 8.35
CA ARG A 97 -9.05 -6.90 8.38
C ARG A 97 -8.31 -8.22 8.54
N VAL A 98 -7.15 -8.35 7.93
CA VAL A 98 -6.32 -9.56 8.02
C VAL A 98 -5.74 -9.70 9.42
N ALA A 99 -5.25 -8.60 10.01
CA ALA A 99 -4.78 -8.59 11.39
C ALA A 99 -5.88 -8.99 12.38
N ASP A 100 -7.09 -8.44 12.24
CA ASP A 100 -8.24 -8.79 13.07
C ASP A 100 -8.64 -10.27 12.93
N ASP A 101 -8.62 -10.81 11.69
CA ASP A 101 -8.88 -12.23 11.44
C ASP A 101 -7.80 -13.09 12.10
N ASP A 102 -6.51 -12.77 11.94
CA ASP A 102 -5.40 -13.51 12.57
C ASP A 102 -5.49 -13.48 14.11
N ASP A 103 -5.83 -12.34 14.71
CA ASP A 103 -6.02 -12.22 16.15
C ASP A 103 -7.24 -13.03 16.63
N ALA A 104 -8.36 -13.02 15.89
CA ALA A 104 -9.51 -13.85 16.19
C ALA A 104 -9.20 -15.36 16.10
N HIS A 105 -8.39 -15.78 15.12
CA HIS A 105 -7.91 -17.16 15.01
C HIS A 105 -6.94 -17.52 16.14
N ARG A 106 -6.05 -16.61 16.52
CA ARG A 106 -5.11 -16.79 17.65
C ARG A 106 -5.85 -16.89 18.99
N HIS A 107 -6.89 -16.09 19.21
CA HIS A 107 -7.78 -16.21 20.37
C HIS A 107 -8.54 -17.55 20.39
N ARG A 108 -8.99 -18.06 19.24
CA ARG A 108 -9.59 -19.40 19.14
C ARG A 108 -8.61 -20.54 19.44
N LEU A 109 -7.32 -20.36 19.12
CA LEU A 109 -6.26 -21.33 19.40
C LEU A 109 -5.74 -21.27 20.84
N TRP A 110 -5.94 -20.15 21.55
CA TRP A 110 -5.63 -19.98 22.98
C TRP A 110 -6.76 -20.48 23.89
N LEU A 111 -7.98 -20.69 23.41
CA LEU A 111 -9.00 -21.38 24.20
C LEU A 111 -8.49 -22.81 24.50
N PRO A 112 -8.34 -23.21 25.78
CA PRO A 112 -7.95 -24.57 26.12
C PRO A 112 -8.92 -25.54 25.45
N ARG A 113 -8.39 -26.52 24.73
CA ARG A 113 -9.13 -27.54 23.98
C ARG A 113 -10.30 -28.10 24.80
N CYS A 114 -11.50 -27.56 24.61
CA CYS A 114 -12.71 -28.22 25.05
C CYS A 114 -13.01 -29.35 24.06
N VAL A 115 -12.68 -30.56 24.48
CA VAL A 115 -12.97 -31.80 23.78
C VAL A 115 -14.48 -31.99 23.76
N ALA A 116 -15.09 -31.96 22.59
CA ALA A 116 -16.36 -32.63 22.35
C ALA A 116 -16.33 -33.27 20.96
N ARG A 117 -16.25 -34.61 20.95
CA ARG A 117 -16.43 -35.44 19.75
C ARG A 117 -17.86 -35.29 19.24
N ALA A 118 -18.03 -35.05 17.94
CA ALA A 118 -18.92 -35.83 17.08
C ALA A 118 -18.75 -35.39 15.61
N ALA A 119 -18.56 -36.41 14.77
CA ALA A 119 -18.49 -36.48 13.32
C ALA A 119 -18.81 -35.22 12.48
N GLY A 120 -17.87 -34.95 11.56
CA GLY A 120 -18.20 -34.60 10.19
C GLY A 120 -18.29 -33.11 9.88
N ARG A 121 -17.17 -32.40 9.86
CA ARG A 121 -17.07 -31.15 9.07
C ARG A 121 -15.76 -31.14 8.31
N LYS A 122 -15.89 -31.09 6.97
CA LYS A 122 -14.80 -31.02 6.01
C LYS A 122 -13.92 -29.82 6.37
N LEU A 123 -12.63 -30.08 6.59
CA LEU A 123 -11.62 -29.05 6.71
C LEU A 123 -11.45 -28.44 5.31
N PHE A 124 -11.96 -27.23 5.11
CA PHE A 124 -11.45 -26.40 4.03
C PHE A 124 -10.05 -26.00 4.44
N ALA A 125 -9.05 -26.66 3.85
CA ALA A 125 -7.70 -26.14 3.82
C ALA A 125 -7.77 -24.81 3.06
N ALA A 126 -7.77 -23.71 3.80
CA ALA A 126 -7.41 -22.43 3.22
C ALA A 126 -5.91 -22.51 2.91
N VAL A 127 -5.58 -23.02 1.72
CA VAL A 127 -4.43 -22.52 0.96
C VAL A 127 -4.82 -21.10 0.59
N GLY A 128 -4.62 -20.18 1.53
CA GLY A 128 -4.80 -18.75 1.32
C GLY A 128 -3.63 -18.25 0.50
N GLY A 129 -3.83 -18.09 -0.81
CA GLY A 129 -2.86 -17.49 -1.72
C GLY A 129 -2.51 -16.08 -1.25
N GLY A 130 -1.23 -15.88 -0.93
CA GLY A 130 -0.69 -14.68 -0.30
C GLY A 130 -0.45 -13.47 -1.20
N ASP A 131 -1.05 -13.41 -2.39
CA ASP A 131 -0.73 -12.36 -3.37
C ASP A 131 -1.71 -11.18 -3.40
N GLY A 132 -2.82 -11.23 -2.65
CA GLY A 132 -3.84 -10.18 -2.63
C GLY A 132 -3.59 -9.04 -1.63
N GLN A 133 -2.58 -9.16 -0.76
CA GLN A 133 -2.37 -8.22 0.35
C GLN A 133 -1.56 -6.98 -0.04
N ARG A 134 -0.71 -7.09 -1.06
CA ARG A 134 0.37 -6.14 -1.32
C ARG A 134 -0.08 -4.97 -2.20
N LEU A 135 0.47 -3.78 -1.95
CA LEU A 135 0.42 -2.71 -2.95
C LEU A 135 1.21 -3.16 -4.18
N SER A 136 0.59 -3.11 -5.35
CA SER A 136 1.27 -3.47 -6.59
C SER A 136 2.37 -2.45 -6.87
N GLY A 137 3.61 -2.90 -7.07
CA GLY A 137 4.72 -2.04 -7.47
C GLY A 137 4.44 -1.25 -8.74
N GLY A 138 3.63 -1.79 -9.66
CA GLY A 138 3.20 -1.06 -10.86
C GLY A 138 2.28 0.13 -10.54
N THR A 139 1.43 0.01 -9.52
CA THR A 139 0.63 1.13 -9.01
C THR A 139 1.52 2.19 -8.37
N VAL A 140 2.47 1.80 -7.52
CA VAL A 140 3.43 2.72 -6.89
C VAL A 140 4.22 3.49 -7.96
N LEU A 141 4.80 2.79 -8.93
CA LEU A 141 5.60 3.39 -9.99
C LEU A 141 4.80 4.38 -10.85
N ARG A 142 3.50 4.15 -11.04
CA ARG A 142 2.62 5.12 -11.73
C ARG A 142 2.56 6.44 -10.97
N PHE A 143 2.44 6.41 -9.64
CA PHE A 143 2.38 7.61 -8.81
C PHE A 143 3.72 8.30 -8.68
N GLU A 144 4.81 7.53 -8.57
CA GLU A 144 6.17 8.09 -8.62
C GLU A 144 6.42 8.85 -9.91
N ARG A 145 6.07 8.28 -11.07
CA ARG A 145 6.22 8.96 -12.36
C ARG A 145 5.38 10.25 -12.45
N LEU A 146 4.22 10.28 -11.80
CA LEU A 146 3.42 11.51 -11.70
C LEU A 146 4.09 12.53 -10.76
N ALA A 147 4.69 12.07 -9.67
CA ALA A 147 5.41 12.87 -8.69
C ALA A 147 6.75 13.42 -9.23
N ASP A 148 7.40 12.73 -10.16
CA ASP A 148 8.63 13.24 -10.79
C ASP A 148 8.34 14.46 -11.67
N GLY A 149 7.15 14.51 -12.28
CA GLY A 149 6.73 15.60 -13.17
C GLY A 149 6.19 16.85 -12.48
N VAL A 150 5.95 16.84 -11.16
CA VAL A 150 5.33 18.01 -10.49
C VAL A 150 6.27 19.21 -10.39
N GLY A 151 7.59 19.02 -10.38
CA GLY A 151 8.54 20.14 -10.42
C GLY A 151 8.43 20.96 -11.71
N ASP A 152 8.21 20.31 -12.85
CA ASP A 152 7.98 20.99 -14.13
C ASP A 152 6.64 21.71 -14.14
N PHE A 153 5.62 21.07 -13.57
CA PHE A 153 4.30 21.67 -13.42
C PHE A 153 4.35 22.96 -12.59
N VAL A 154 5.01 22.96 -11.42
CA VAL A 154 5.13 24.15 -10.56
C VAL A 154 5.84 25.28 -11.32
N ARG A 155 6.95 24.99 -12.01
CA ARG A 155 7.65 25.99 -12.84
C ARG A 155 6.77 26.60 -13.92
N LEU A 156 5.90 25.82 -14.55
CA LEU A 156 4.93 26.34 -15.53
C LEU A 156 3.82 27.17 -14.89
N VAL A 157 3.39 26.82 -13.68
CA VAL A 157 2.40 27.60 -12.92
C VAL A 157 2.98 28.96 -12.52
N GLU A 158 4.22 28.99 -12.03
CA GLU A 158 4.90 30.21 -11.60
C GLU A 158 5.24 31.14 -12.79
N SER A 159 5.71 30.58 -13.90
CA SER A 159 6.06 31.35 -15.09
C SER A 159 4.84 31.85 -15.89
N GLY A 160 3.73 31.12 -15.85
CA GLY A 160 2.51 31.42 -16.62
C GLY A 160 1.34 31.98 -15.82
N GLY A 161 1.44 31.99 -14.49
CA GLY A 161 0.37 32.40 -13.58
C GLY A 161 0.59 33.80 -12.98
N ARG A 162 -0.50 34.48 -12.62
CA ARG A 162 -0.43 35.60 -11.67
C ARG A 162 -0.73 35.05 -10.28
N ALA A 163 0.15 35.30 -9.31
CA ALA A 163 -0.13 34.95 -7.92
C ALA A 163 -1.48 35.57 -7.50
N LYS A 164 -2.37 34.77 -6.91
CA LYS A 164 -3.63 35.30 -6.37
C LYS A 164 -3.22 36.21 -5.22
N ARG A 165 -3.43 37.52 -5.38
CA ARG A 165 -3.26 38.47 -4.28
C ARG A 165 -4.23 38.07 -3.18
N PHE A 166 -3.70 37.54 -2.08
CA PHE A 166 -4.45 37.47 -0.84
C PHE A 166 -4.68 38.91 -0.41
N VAL A 167 -5.89 39.43 -0.60
CA VAL A 167 -6.32 40.66 0.05
C VAL A 167 -6.85 40.22 1.41
N PRO A 168 -6.09 40.37 2.52
CA PRO A 168 -6.68 40.21 3.83
C PRO A 168 -7.84 41.20 3.91
N PHE A 169 -8.97 40.75 4.45
CA PHE A 169 -10.16 41.58 4.67
C PHE A 169 -9.73 42.98 5.10
N HIS A 170 -9.95 43.99 4.25
CA HIS A 170 -9.89 45.36 4.70
C HIS A 170 -11.12 45.53 5.60
N PRO A 171 -10.99 45.75 6.92
CA PRO A 171 -12.13 46.19 7.68
C PRO A 171 -12.54 47.52 7.05
N VAL A 172 -13.76 47.60 6.54
CA VAL A 172 -14.37 48.86 6.17
C VAL A 172 -14.36 49.67 7.46
N ALA A 173 -13.38 50.57 7.59
CA ALA A 173 -13.35 51.52 8.66
C ALA A 173 -14.69 52.23 8.59
N ALA A 174 -15.50 52.04 9.62
CA ALA A 174 -16.77 52.71 9.79
C ALA A 174 -16.48 54.22 9.89
N SER A 175 -16.40 54.88 8.74
CA SER A 175 -16.58 56.32 8.61
C SER A 175 -18.07 56.62 8.81
N LEU A 176 -18.56 56.33 10.02
CA LEU A 176 -19.80 56.84 10.58
C LEU A 176 -19.44 57.91 11.61
N LEU A 177 -18.91 59.03 11.11
CA LEU A 177 -18.96 60.31 11.80
C LEU A 177 -19.74 61.26 10.89
N PRO A 178 -21.04 61.51 11.15
CA PRO A 178 -21.66 62.70 10.64
C PRO A 178 -21.16 63.92 11.45
N PRO A 179 -21.02 65.10 10.82
CA PRO A 179 -20.56 66.30 11.49
C PRO A 179 -21.68 66.94 12.33
N ARG A 180 -21.32 67.26 13.58
CA ARG A 180 -21.91 68.22 14.53
C ARG A 180 -23.36 68.04 14.95
#